data_AF-A0AAU8C4U2-F1
#
_entry.id   AF-A0AAU8C4U2-F1
#
_cell.length_a   1.000
_cell.length_b   1.000
_cell.length_c   1.000
_cell.angle_alpha   90.00
_cell.angle_beta   90.00
_cell.angle_gamma   90.00
#
_symmetry.space_group_name_H-M   'P 1'
#
loop_
_entity.id
_entity.type
_entity.pdbx_description
1 polymer ?
#
loop_
_entity_poly.entity_id
_entity_poly.type
_entity_poly.pdbx_seq_one_letter_code
_entity_poly.pdbx_strand_id
1 'polypeptide(L)'
;MQRVERVAIYTGRLLLAALFVAGFVQKLVDPAAAQGLLSDRGLPVFLVWPAMLFNGVAAISLIFGLWLAPMSAALALYCMATSIFHFIPDDPWQMSIFVKNWAIAGGLLVLAGHAARHRGASGAAGFGP
;
A
#
# COMPACT_ATOMS: atom_id res chain seq x y z
N MET A 1 -14.72 1.03 24.01
CA MET A 1 -14.78 1.06 22.53
C MET A 1 -13.60 1.85 21.92
N GLN A 2 -13.35 3.10 22.34
CA GLN A 2 -12.24 3.95 21.86
C GLN A 2 -10.83 3.31 21.90
N ARG A 3 -10.49 2.55 22.95
CA ARG A 3 -9.19 1.86 23.05
C ARG A 3 -9.07 0.72 22.03
N VAL A 4 -10.15 -0.03 21.83
CA VAL A 4 -10.21 -1.16 20.89
C VAL A 4 -10.06 -0.65 19.46
N GLU A 5 -10.74 0.43 19.10
CA GLU A 5 -10.61 1.07 17.79
C GLU A 5 -9.17 1.49 17.49
N ARG A 6 -8.51 2.20 18.42
CA ARG A 6 -7.11 2.63 18.24
C ARG A 6 -6.17 1.45 18.05
N VAL A 7 -6.32 0.39 18.85
CA VAL A 7 -5.51 -0.82 18.73
C VAL A 7 -5.77 -1.51 17.39
N ALA A 8 -7.03 -1.70 17.00
CA ALA A 8 -7.39 -2.35 15.75
C ALA A 8 -6.84 -1.61 14.53
N ILE A 9 -6.96 -0.29 14.49
CA ILE A 9 -6.45 0.54 13.38
C ILE A 9 -4.93 0.50 13.33
N TYR A 10 -4.26 0.63 14.48
CA TYR A 10 -2.80 0.58 14.53
C TYR A 10 -2.28 -0.79 14.08
N THR A 11 -2.87 -1.88 14.58
CA THR A 11 -2.51 -3.24 14.16
C THR A 11 -2.77 -3.44 12.66
N GLY A 12 -3.93 -3.01 12.14
CA GLY A 12 -4.23 -3.08 10.71
C GLY A 12 -3.19 -2.34 9.85
N ARG A 13 -2.78 -1.15 10.29
CA ARG A 13 -1.69 -0.39 9.64
C ARG A 13 -0.37 -1.13 9.65
N LEU A 14 -0.01 -1.79 10.75
CA LEU A 14 1.23 -2.58 10.83
C LEU A 14 1.19 -3.80 9.91
N LEU A 15 0.05 -4.49 9.80
CA LEU A 15 -0.11 -5.62 8.89
C LEU A 15 -0.01 -5.17 7.42
N LEU A 16 -0.63 -4.05 7.07
CA LEU A 16 -0.47 -3.45 5.74
C LEU A 16 0.97 -3.01 5.50
N ALA A 17 1.61 -2.37 6.49
CA ALA A 17 3.00 -1.93 6.39
C ALA A 17 3.95 -3.12 6.17
N ALA A 18 3.74 -4.25 6.85
CA ALA A 18 4.56 -5.44 6.72
C ALA A 18 4.62 -5.94 5.27
N LEU A 19 3.51 -5.88 4.53
CA LEU A 19 3.48 -6.20 3.10
C LEU A 19 4.41 -5.29 2.29
N PHE A 20 4.36 -3.97 2.53
CA PHE A 20 5.20 -3.02 1.81
C PHE A 20 6.67 -3.07 2.24
N VAL A 21 6.97 -3.39 3.51
CA VAL A 21 8.33 -3.70 3.97
C VAL A 21 8.86 -4.91 3.21
N ALA A 22 8.09 -5.99 3.11
CA ALA A 22 8.49 -7.18 2.35
C ALA A 22 8.74 -6.82 0.87
N GLY A 23 7.86 -6.00 0.26
CA GLY A 23 8.03 -5.51 -1.10
C GLY A 23 9.26 -4.61 -1.32
N PHE A 24 9.64 -3.82 -0.31
CA PHE A 24 10.88 -3.03 -0.29
C PHE A 24 12.11 -3.95 -0.21
N VAL A 25 12.16 -4.84 0.79
CA VAL A 25 13.28 -5.75 1.01
C VAL A 25 13.49 -6.67 -0.20
N GLN A 26 12.40 -7.20 -0.77
CA GLN A 26 12.47 -8.06 -1.95
C GLN A 26 13.14 -7.35 -3.13
N LYS A 27 12.78 -6.09 -3.41
CA LYS A 27 13.42 -5.31 -4.50
C LYS A 27 14.85 -4.89 -4.17
N LEU A 28 15.20 -4.77 -2.89
CA LEU A 28 16.54 -4.40 -2.46
C LEU A 28 17.52 -5.59 -2.56
N VAL A 29 17.06 -6.78 -2.20
CA VAL A 29 17.89 -8.00 -2.14
C VAL A 29 17.89 -8.74 -3.48
N ASP A 30 16.74 -8.82 -4.15
CA ASP A 30 16.57 -9.50 -5.43
C ASP A 30 15.71 -8.66 -6.41
N PRO A 31 16.32 -7.62 -7.02
CA PRO A 31 15.63 -6.79 -8.00
C PRO A 31 15.32 -7.55 -9.30
N ALA A 32 16.05 -8.65 -9.61
CA ALA A 32 15.99 -9.32 -10.91
C ALA A 32 14.59 -9.87 -11.20
N ALA A 33 13.91 -10.45 -10.21
CA ALA A 33 12.54 -10.93 -10.36
C ALA A 33 11.57 -9.81 -10.77
N ALA A 34 11.66 -8.64 -10.13
CA ALA A 34 10.81 -7.49 -10.45
C ALA A 34 11.20 -6.84 -11.79
N GLN A 35 12.48 -6.82 -12.13
CA GLN A 35 12.96 -6.34 -13.42
C GLN A 35 12.50 -7.24 -14.58
N GLY A 36 12.45 -8.56 -14.38
CA GLY A 36 11.87 -9.51 -15.33
C GLY A 36 10.42 -9.17 -15.63
N LEU A 37 9.58 -8.99 -14.60
CA LEU A 37 8.17 -8.59 -14.77
C LEU A 37 8.00 -7.27 -15.54
N LEU A 38 8.89 -6.30 -15.32
CA LEU A 38 8.89 -5.04 -16.07
C LEU A 38 9.28 -5.27 -17.54
N SER A 39 10.34 -6.04 -17.77
CA SER A 39 10.83 -6.38 -19.12
C SER A 39 9.78 -7.12 -19.94
N ASP A 40 9.08 -8.09 -19.35
CA ASP A 40 8.01 -8.86 -20.00
C ASP A 40 6.84 -7.99 -20.46
N ARG A 41 6.69 -6.79 -19.88
CA ARG A 41 5.68 -5.80 -20.25
C ARG A 41 6.24 -4.65 -21.09
N GLY A 42 7.48 -4.74 -21.54
CA GLY A 42 8.16 -3.70 -22.31
C GLY A 42 8.40 -2.41 -21.52
N LEU A 43 8.36 -2.47 -20.19
CA LEU A 43 8.57 -1.31 -19.32
C LEU A 43 10.06 -1.14 -18.97
N PRO A 44 10.52 0.09 -18.74
CA PRO A 44 11.90 0.32 -18.31
C PRO A 44 12.22 -0.37 -16.98
N VAL A 45 13.23 -1.24 -16.97
CA VAL A 45 13.64 -2.01 -15.79
C VAL A 45 14.06 -1.14 -14.60
N PHE A 46 14.49 0.10 -14.84
CA PHE A 46 14.87 1.03 -13.77
C PHE A 46 13.69 1.41 -12.87
N LEU A 47 12.43 1.19 -13.30
CA LEU A 47 11.24 1.44 -12.50
C LEU A 47 11.16 0.58 -11.22
N VAL A 48 11.98 -0.47 -11.11
CA VAL A 48 12.13 -1.23 -9.86
C VAL A 48 12.58 -0.36 -8.68
N TRP A 49 13.46 0.62 -8.91
CA TRP A 49 14.02 1.47 -7.86
C TRP A 49 13.01 2.50 -7.29
N PRO A 50 12.26 3.26 -8.09
CA PRO A 50 11.19 4.10 -7.56
C PRO A 50 10.08 3.26 -6.92
N ALA A 51 9.77 2.07 -7.45
CA ALA A 51 8.82 1.16 -6.80
C ALA A 51 9.33 0.71 -5.42
N MET A 52 10.61 0.35 -5.30
CA MET A 52 11.26 0.03 -4.03
C MET A 52 11.15 1.21 -3.06
N LEU A 53 11.61 2.39 -3.45
CA LEU A 53 11.58 3.58 -2.59
C LEU A 53 10.15 3.90 -2.15
N PHE A 54 9.19 3.82 -3.05
CA PHE A 54 7.77 4.01 -2.75
C PHE A 54 7.29 3.02 -1.68
N ASN A 55 7.63 1.73 -1.78
CA ASN A 55 7.26 0.73 -0.78
C ASN A 55 7.87 1.04 0.59
N GLY A 56 9.13 1.48 0.63
CA GLY A 56 9.81 1.87 1.87
C GLY A 56 9.18 3.10 2.54
N VAL A 57 8.98 4.18 1.77
CA VAL A 57 8.33 5.42 2.26
C VAL A 57 6.91 5.10 2.73
N ALA A 58 6.16 4.32 1.98
CA ALA A 58 4.80 3.93 2.32
C ALA A 58 4.72 3.11 3.61
N ALA A 59 5.64 2.15 3.81
CA ALA A 59 5.72 1.39 5.05
C ALA A 59 5.98 2.30 6.26
N ILE A 60 6.95 3.22 6.15
CA ILE A 60 7.25 4.21 7.20
C ILE A 60 6.01 5.07 7.49
N SER A 61 5.33 5.56 6.45
CA SER A 61 4.09 6.33 6.58
C SER A 61 2.99 5.56 7.30
N LEU A 62 2.78 4.27 6.98
CA LEU A 62 1.79 3.43 7.64
C LEU A 62 2.14 3.16 9.11
N ILE A 63 3.41 2.92 9.44
CA ILE A 63 3.88 2.66 10.82
C ILE A 63 3.70 3.90 11.69
N PHE A 64 4.24 5.05 11.25
CA PHE A 64 4.25 6.28 12.05
C PHE A 64 3.01 7.16 11.87
N GLY A 65 2.14 6.85 10.89
CA GLY A 65 0.90 7.58 10.64
C GLY A 65 1.09 8.86 9.85
N LEU A 66 2.20 8.97 9.11
CA LEU A 66 2.56 10.12 8.31
C LEU A 66 1.76 10.10 7.01
N TRP A 67 1.13 11.24 6.65
CA TRP A 67 0.34 11.38 5.42
C TRP A 67 -0.66 10.25 5.18
N LEU A 68 -1.27 9.71 6.25
CA LEU A 68 -1.98 8.43 6.21
C LEU A 68 -3.09 8.37 5.15
N ALA A 69 -3.87 9.44 4.99
CA ALA A 69 -4.94 9.50 3.98
C ALA A 69 -4.41 9.45 2.54
N PRO A 70 -3.61 10.43 2.06
CA PRO A 70 -3.09 10.39 0.69
C PRO A 70 -2.15 9.22 0.44
N MET A 71 -1.37 8.76 1.43
CA MET A 71 -0.50 7.59 1.27
C MET A 71 -1.31 6.31 1.10
N SER A 72 -2.36 6.11 1.89
CA SER A 72 -3.20 4.90 1.75
C SER A 72 -3.94 4.89 0.40
N ALA A 73 -4.39 6.05 -0.08
CA ALA A 73 -4.96 6.17 -1.43
C ALA A 73 -3.93 5.85 -2.53
N ALA A 74 -2.71 6.39 -2.43
CA ALA A 74 -1.64 6.09 -3.37
C ALA A 74 -1.24 4.60 -3.37
N LEU A 75 -1.17 3.98 -2.19
CA LEU A 75 -0.91 2.54 -2.06
C LEU A 75 -2.03 1.69 -2.66
N ALA A 76 -3.29 2.10 -2.52
CA ALA A 76 -4.41 1.39 -3.13
C ALA A 76 -4.27 1.40 -4.67
N LEU A 77 -3.98 2.57 -5.26
CA LEU A 77 -3.71 2.68 -6.69
C LEU A 77 -2.50 1.86 -7.12
N TYR A 78 -1.44 1.86 -6.32
CA TYR A 78 -0.25 1.03 -6.56
C TYR A 78 -0.58 -0.48 -6.56
N CYS A 79 -1.37 -0.96 -5.59
CA CYS A 79 -1.82 -2.35 -5.55
C CYS A 79 -2.70 -2.71 -6.76
N MET A 80 -3.62 -1.83 -7.15
CA MET A 80 -4.44 -2.01 -8.35
C MET A 80 -3.57 -2.06 -9.61
N ALA A 81 -2.64 -1.12 -9.80
CA ALA A 81 -1.74 -1.09 -10.94
C ALA A 81 -0.84 -2.34 -10.98
N THR A 82 -0.25 -2.73 -9.85
CA THR A 82 0.62 -3.90 -9.80
C THR A 82 -0.13 -5.23 -9.95
N SER A 83 -1.44 -5.27 -9.67
CA SER A 83 -2.27 -6.45 -9.97
C SER A 83 -2.20 -6.85 -11.45
N ILE A 84 -1.99 -5.91 -12.37
CA ILE A 84 -1.93 -6.17 -13.81
C ILE A 84 -0.76 -7.11 -14.17
N PHE A 85 0.32 -7.15 -13.38
CA PHE A 85 1.42 -8.11 -13.58
C PHE A 85 1.03 -9.56 -13.25
N HIS A 86 -0.05 -9.75 -12.48
CA HIS A 86 -0.52 -11.04 -11.99
C HIS A 86 -1.84 -11.48 -12.63
N PHE A 87 -2.35 -10.74 -13.61
CA PHE A 87 -3.55 -11.13 -14.35
C PHE A 87 -3.21 -12.19 -15.41
N ILE A 88 -3.18 -13.45 -14.97
CA ILE A 88 -2.92 -14.62 -15.81
C ILE A 88 -4.01 -15.65 -15.48
N PRO A 89 -5.17 -15.61 -16.17
CA PRO A 89 -6.36 -16.41 -15.80
C PRO A 89 -6.11 -17.92 -15.72
N ASP A 90 -5.22 -18.44 -16.54
CA ASP A 90 -4.88 -19.88 -16.59
C ASP A 90 -3.88 -20.31 -15.50
N ASP A 91 -3.35 -19.38 -14.70
CA ASP A 91 -2.47 -19.65 -13.56
C ASP A 91 -3.19 -19.29 -12.23
N PRO A 92 -3.70 -20.29 -11.49
CA PRO A 92 -4.42 -20.06 -10.23
C PRO A 92 -3.60 -19.33 -9.17
N TRP A 93 -2.28 -19.53 -9.14
CA TRP A 93 -1.41 -18.85 -8.17
C TRP A 93 -1.34 -17.36 -8.48
N GLN A 94 -1.18 -16.99 -9.75
CA GLN A 94 -1.14 -15.60 -10.20
C GLN A 94 -2.48 -14.90 -9.94
N MET A 95 -3.59 -15.57 -10.27
CA MET A 95 -4.92 -15.03 -9.97
C MET A 95 -5.16 -14.84 -8.47
N SER A 96 -4.57 -15.67 -7.60
CA SER A 96 -4.63 -15.46 -6.15
C SER A 96 -3.92 -14.16 -5.73
N ILE A 97 -2.78 -13.83 -6.36
CA ILE A 97 -2.04 -12.59 -6.10
C ILE A 97 -2.82 -11.38 -6.62
N PHE A 98 -3.41 -11.49 -7.82
CA PHE A 98 -4.28 -10.45 -8.38
C PHE A 98 -5.40 -10.09 -7.40
N VAL A 99 -6.16 -11.08 -6.92
CA VAL A 99 -7.28 -10.87 -5.99
C VAL A 99 -6.78 -10.32 -4.65
N LYS A 100 -5.66 -10.82 -4.12
CA LYS A 100 -5.04 -10.27 -2.89
C LYS A 100 -4.72 -8.79 -3.03
N ASN A 101 -4.12 -8.36 -4.14
CA ASN A 101 -3.80 -6.96 -4.38
C ASN A 101 -5.05 -6.07 -4.37
N TRP A 102 -6.15 -6.51 -4.97
CA TRP A 102 -7.43 -5.79 -4.91
C TRP A 102 -8.04 -5.75 -3.52
N ALA A 103 -7.98 -6.85 -2.76
CA ALA A 103 -8.45 -6.88 -1.38
C ALA A 103 -7.65 -5.91 -0.48
N ILE A 104 -6.32 -5.88 -0.64
CA ILE A 104 -5.43 -4.95 0.06
C ILE A 104 -5.75 -3.51 -0.34
N ALA A 105 -5.95 -3.23 -1.64
CA ALA A 105 -6.37 -1.92 -2.12
C ALA A 105 -7.69 -1.46 -1.47
N GLY A 106 -8.68 -2.35 -1.35
CA GLY A 106 -9.93 -2.08 -0.63
C GLY A 106 -9.70 -1.67 0.83
N GLY A 107 -8.88 -2.42 1.57
CA GLY A 107 -8.51 -2.09 2.95
C GLY A 107 -7.80 -0.74 3.07
N LEU A 108 -6.92 -0.42 2.13
CA LEU A 108 -6.22 0.86 2.05
C LEU A 108 -7.16 2.04 1.72
N LEU A 109 -8.16 1.85 0.86
CA LEU A 109 -9.18 2.87 0.59
C LEU A 109 -10.05 3.16 1.83
N VAL A 110 -10.42 2.12 2.58
CA VAL A 110 -11.12 2.28 3.87
C VAL A 110 -10.25 3.07 4.85
N LEU A 111 -8.96 2.73 4.96
CA LEU A 111 -8.00 3.45 5.80
C LEU A 111 -7.82 4.91 5.36
N ALA A 112 -7.76 5.16 4.05
CA ALA A 112 -7.66 6.51 3.49
C ALA A 112 -8.86 7.37 3.87
N GLY A 113 -10.08 6.83 3.70
CA GLY A 113 -11.33 7.50 4.07
C GLY A 113 -11.42 7.77 5.57
N HIS A 114 -11.05 6.78 6.40
CA HIS A 114 -10.97 6.96 7.85
C HIS A 114 -10.00 8.10 8.21
N ALA A 115 -8.77 8.07 7.71
CA ALA A 115 -7.76 9.08 8.03
C ALA A 115 -8.15 10.49 7.56
N ALA A 116 -8.82 10.62 6.41
CA ALA A 116 -9.31 11.91 5.90
C ALA A 116 -10.36 12.54 6.84
N ARG A 117 -11.32 11.72 7.33
CA ARG A 117 -12.36 12.18 8.27
C ARG A 117 -11.77 12.69 9.58
N HIS A 118 -10.79 11.98 10.15
CA HIS A 118 -10.17 12.37 11.42
C HIS A 118 -9.32 13.65 11.31
N ARG A 119 -8.71 13.92 10.15
CA ARG A 119 -8.05 15.19 9.87
C ARG A 119 -9.04 16.35 9.78
N GLY A 120 -10.17 16.16 9.10
CA GLY A 120 -11.24 17.16 9.01
C GLY A 120 -11.84 17.51 10.37
N ALA A 121 -12.05 16.52 11.24
CA ALA A 121 -12.53 16.73 12.61
C ALA A 121 -11.52 17.50 13.49
N SER A 122 -10.22 17.25 13.32
CA SER A 122 -9.16 17.95 14.08
C SER A 122 -8.99 19.41 13.63
N GLY A 123 -9.24 19.71 12.34
CA GLY A 123 -9.21 21.08 11.82
C GLY A 123 -10.44 21.92 12.18
N ALA A 124 -11.62 21.29 12.29
CA ALA A 124 -12.87 21.96 12.68
C ALA A 124 -12.92 22.33 14.18
N ALA A 125 -12.19 21.62 15.04
CA ALA A 125 -12.11 21.90 16.48
C ALA A 125 -11.18 23.08 16.85
N GLY A 126 -10.47 23.68 15.87
CA GLY A 126 -9.51 24.77 16.08
C GLY A 126 -10.04 26.20 15.84
N PHE A 127 -11.31 26.36 15.48
CA PHE A 127 -11.96 27.66 15.27
C PHE A 127 -13.33 27.70 15.95
N GLY A 128 -13.32 27.89 17.27
CA GLY A 128 -14.47 28.37 18.05
C GLY A 128 -14.10 29.69 18.72
N PRO A 129 -15.06 30.61 18.93
CA PRO A 129 -14.82 32.02 19.30
C PRO A 129 -14.10 32.20 20.64
#